data_AF-A0A6S6QUY5-F1
#
_entry.id   AF-A0A6S6QUY5-F1
#
_cell.length_a   1.000
_cell.length_b   1.000
_cell.length_c   1.000
_cell.angle_alpha   90.00
_cell.angle_beta   90.00
_cell.angle_gamma   90.00
#
_symmetry.space_group_name_H-M   'P 1'
#
loop_
_entity.id
_entity.type
_entity.pdbx_description
1 polymer ?
#
loop_
_entity_poly.entity_id
_entity_poly.type
_entity_poly.pdbx_seq_one_letter_code
_entity_poly.pdbx_strand_id
1 'polypeptide(L)'
;MSDAHQVAKDQLLSIIERIENLEEEKKGISDDIKEVYAEAKANGFDTKVLRAVVTIRKQDASEREEQDAILDLYLTALGMVK
;
A
#
# COMPACT_ATOMS: atom_id res chain seq x y z
N MET A 1 -15.37 16.72 -40.34
CA MET A 1 -14.24 16.72 -39.38
C MET A 1 -14.65 17.13 -37.95
N SER A 2 -15.83 17.73 -37.73
CA SER A 2 -16.30 18.16 -36.40
C SER A 2 -16.71 17.01 -35.48
N ASP A 3 -17.40 15.99 -36.00
CA ASP A 3 -17.99 14.94 -35.16
C ASP A 3 -16.95 14.02 -34.52
N ALA A 4 -15.87 13.71 -35.25
CA ALA A 4 -14.76 12.92 -34.70
C ALA A 4 -14.02 13.65 -33.56
N HIS A 5 -13.89 14.98 -33.63
CA HIS A 5 -13.30 15.78 -32.56
C HIS A 5 -14.21 15.87 -31.33
N GLN A 6 -15.54 15.93 -31.54
CA GLN A 6 -16.51 15.91 -30.46
C GLN A 6 -16.53 14.55 -29.74
N VAL A 7 -16.55 13.45 -30.48
CA VAL A 7 -16.47 12.09 -29.91
C VAL A 7 -15.17 11.87 -29.11
N ALA A 8 -14.03 12.34 -29.63
CA ALA A 8 -12.75 12.25 -28.92
C ALA A 8 -12.74 13.07 -27.61
N LYS A 9 -13.39 14.24 -27.61
CA LYS A 9 -13.55 15.08 -26.42
C LYS A 9 -14.41 14.40 -25.36
N ASP A 10 -15.54 13.82 -25.75
CA ASP A 10 -16.48 13.18 -24.82
C ASP A 10 -15.87 11.92 -24.19
N GLN A 11 -15.09 11.15 -24.96
CA GLN A 11 -14.31 10.02 -24.44
C GLN A 11 -13.23 10.47 -23.43
N LEU A 12 -12.52 11.56 -23.74
CA LEU A 12 -11.50 12.10 -22.84
C LEU A 12 -12.12 12.58 -21.52
N LEU A 13 -13.26 13.29 -21.57
CA LEU A 13 -13.99 13.71 -20.37
C LEU A 13 -14.42 12.51 -19.52
N SER A 14 -14.99 11.48 -20.15
CA SER A 14 -15.40 10.27 -19.43
C SER A 14 -14.24 9.56 -18.73
N ILE A 15 -13.05 9.53 -19.35
CA ILE A 15 -11.86 8.95 -18.72
C ILE A 15 -11.41 9.79 -17.52
N ILE A 16 -11.38 11.12 -17.65
CA ILE A 16 -10.97 12.04 -16.58
C ILE A 16 -11.91 11.91 -15.39
N GLU A 17 -13.23 12.00 -15.60
CA GLU A 17 -14.23 11.91 -14.53
C GLU A 17 -14.11 10.57 -13.77
N ARG A 18 -13.87 9.46 -14.50
CA ARG A 18 -13.64 8.15 -13.87
C ARG A 18 -12.38 8.12 -13.02
N ILE A 19 -11.29 8.76 -13.46
CA ILE A 19 -10.05 8.84 -12.69
C ILE A 19 -10.23 9.72 -11.45
N GLU A 20 -10.91 10.87 -11.58
CA GLU A 20 -11.18 11.77 -10.46
C GLU A 20 -11.99 11.08 -9.36
N ASN A 21 -13.05 10.34 -9.74
CA ASN A 21 -13.84 9.55 -8.80
C ASN A 21 -12.97 8.50 -8.08
N LEU A 22 -12.09 7.79 -8.81
CA LEU A 22 -11.19 6.80 -8.22
C LEU A 22 -10.16 7.43 -7.27
N GLU A 23 -9.66 8.63 -7.57
CA GLU A 23 -8.75 9.36 -6.67
C GLU A 23 -9.46 9.85 -5.41
N GLU A 24 -10.74 10.24 -5.51
CA GLU A 24 -11.57 10.56 -4.35
C GLU A 24 -11.81 9.33 -3.45
N GLU A 25 -12.18 8.19 -4.03
CA GLU A 25 -12.34 6.93 -3.29
C GLU A 25 -11.03 6.51 -2.61
N LYS A 26 -9.91 6.58 -3.33
CA LYS A 26 -8.57 6.29 -2.79
C LYS A 26 -8.19 7.22 -1.66
N LYS A 27 -8.58 8.50 -1.72
CA LYS A 27 -8.37 9.46 -0.63
C LYS A 27 -9.18 9.05 0.60
N GLY A 28 -10.47 8.72 0.43
CA GLY A 28 -11.32 8.22 1.53
C GLY A 28 -10.71 7.02 2.23
N ILE A 29 -10.31 5.99 1.46
CA ILE A 29 -9.64 4.79 1.99
C ILE A 29 -8.33 5.16 2.71
N SER A 30 -7.56 6.11 2.16
CA SER A 30 -6.31 6.54 2.78
C SER A 30 -6.53 7.26 4.11
N ASP A 31 -7.61 8.00 4.24
CA ASP A 31 -7.99 8.69 5.47
C ASP A 31 -8.51 7.70 6.52
N ASP A 32 -9.36 6.75 6.13
CA ASP A 32 -9.80 5.64 7.01
C ASP A 32 -8.61 4.85 7.57
N ILE A 33 -7.62 4.52 6.73
CA ILE A 33 -6.40 3.84 7.17
C ILE A 33 -5.63 4.67 8.21
N LYS A 34 -5.57 6.01 8.04
CA LYS A 34 -4.91 6.88 9.02
C LYS A 34 -5.65 6.88 10.35
N GLU A 35 -6.97 6.91 10.33
CA GLU A 35 -7.80 6.84 11.55
C GLU A 35 -7.55 5.55 12.32
N VAL A 36 -7.52 4.39 11.64
CA VAL A 36 -7.19 3.10 12.27
C VAL A 36 -5.80 3.11 12.92
N TYR A 37 -4.79 3.70 12.26
CA TYR A 37 -3.46 3.85 12.88
C TYR A 37 -3.47 4.83 14.05
N ALA A 38 -4.29 5.90 14.01
CA ALA A 38 -4.42 6.84 15.11
C ALA A 38 -5.10 6.20 16.33
N GLU A 39 -6.14 5.40 16.12
CA GLU A 39 -6.78 4.59 17.17
C GLU A 39 -5.81 3.58 17.78
N ALA A 40 -5.06 2.86 16.95
CA ALA A 40 -4.04 1.94 17.41
C ALA A 40 -2.99 2.65 18.29
N LYS A 41 -2.56 3.86 17.90
CA LYS A 41 -1.65 4.68 18.71
C LYS A 41 -2.28 5.09 20.04
N ALA A 42 -3.54 5.51 20.05
CA ALA A 42 -4.26 5.87 21.26
C ALA A 42 -4.42 4.68 22.23
N ASN A 43 -4.54 3.47 21.68
CA ASN A 43 -4.58 2.21 22.41
C ASN A 43 -3.20 1.67 22.82
N GLY A 44 -2.11 2.42 22.57
CA GLY A 44 -0.76 2.09 23.03
C GLY A 44 0.07 1.23 22.07
N PHE A 45 -0.39 0.99 20.85
CA PHE A 45 0.39 0.24 19.85
C PHE A 45 1.42 1.12 19.12
N ASP A 46 2.58 0.54 18.81
CA ASP A 46 3.57 1.19 17.95
C ASP A 46 3.13 1.10 16.47
N THR A 47 2.66 2.22 15.94
CA THR A 47 2.20 2.32 14.54
C THR A 47 3.30 2.08 13.50
N LYS A 48 4.58 2.30 13.83
CA LYS A 48 5.71 2.01 12.92
C LYS A 48 5.88 0.51 12.77
N VAL A 49 5.80 -0.23 13.88
CA VAL A 49 5.84 -1.69 13.89
C VAL A 49 4.61 -2.26 13.18
N LEU A 50 3.42 -1.73 13.44
CA LEU A 50 2.20 -2.18 12.74
C LEU A 50 2.30 -2.02 11.22
N ARG A 51 2.84 -0.89 10.73
CA ARG A 51 3.08 -0.68 9.29
C ARG A 51 4.06 -1.71 8.72
N ALA A 52 5.14 -2.03 9.45
CA ALA A 52 6.07 -3.06 9.05
C ALA A 52 5.39 -4.44 8.97
N VAL A 53 4.56 -4.79 9.96
CA VAL A 53 3.78 -6.04 9.97
C VAL A 53 2.83 -6.10 8.77
N VAL A 54 2.11 -5.02 8.45
CA VAL A 54 1.23 -4.97 7.27
C VAL A 54 2.02 -5.18 5.98
N THR A 55 3.22 -4.59 5.85
CA THR A 55 4.09 -4.80 4.69
C THR A 55 4.54 -6.26 4.58
N ILE A 56 5.01 -6.86 5.68
CA ILE A 56 5.42 -8.28 5.73
C ILE A 56 4.26 -9.18 5.34
N ARG A 57 3.04 -8.90 5.83
CA ARG A 57 1.84 -9.69 5.54
C ARG A 57 1.35 -9.57 4.09
N LYS A 58 1.84 -8.59 3.32
CA LYS A 58 1.54 -8.45 1.89
C LYS A 58 2.49 -9.24 0.99
N GLN A 59 3.64 -9.67 1.52
CA GLN A 59 4.60 -10.48 0.78
C GLN A 59 4.06 -11.90 0.58
N ASP A 60 4.50 -12.55 -0.49
CA ASP A 60 4.24 -13.98 -0.65
C ASP A 60 4.90 -14.77 0.49
N ALA A 61 4.20 -15.79 1.00
CA ALA A 61 4.68 -16.54 2.15
C ALA A 61 5.99 -17.31 1.86
N SER A 62 6.13 -17.86 0.65
CA SER A 62 7.32 -18.61 0.26
C SER A 62 8.52 -17.70 0.04
N GLU A 63 8.31 -16.56 -0.62
CA GLU A 63 9.37 -15.54 -0.78
C GLU A 63 9.84 -15.00 0.58
N ARG A 64 8.90 -14.81 1.52
CA ARG A 64 9.23 -14.39 2.88
C ARG A 64 10.05 -15.45 3.62
N GLU A 65 9.66 -16.71 3.57
CA GLU A 65 10.39 -17.80 4.22
C GLU A 65 11.82 -17.93 3.66
N GLU A 66 11.99 -17.79 2.35
CA GLU A 66 13.32 -17.78 1.72
C GLU A 66 14.17 -16.60 2.21
N GLN A 67 13.60 -15.39 2.25
CA GLN A 67 14.29 -14.20 2.75
C GLN A 67 14.65 -14.32 4.24
N ASP A 68 13.73 -14.84 5.07
CA ASP A 68 13.95 -15.05 6.50
C ASP A 68 15.10 -16.05 6.73
N ALA A 69 15.18 -17.13 5.92
CA ALA A 69 16.28 -18.10 5.99
C ALA A 69 17.64 -17.49 5.61
N ILE A 70 17.69 -16.66 4.56
CA ILE A 70 18.91 -15.95 4.15
C ILE A 70 19.33 -14.92 5.21
N LEU A 71 18.36 -14.18 5.76
CA LEU A 71 18.61 -13.22 6.83
C LEU A 71 19.22 -13.90 8.05
N ASP A 72 18.65 -15.03 8.49
CA ASP A 72 19.15 -15.78 9.63
C ASP A 72 20.58 -16.30 9.40
N LEU A 73 20.87 -16.79 8.19
CA LEU A 73 22.23 -17.17 7.78
C LEU A 73 23.21 -15.99 7.92
N TYR A 74 22.83 -14.81 7.46
CA TYR A 74 23.68 -13.61 7.53
C TYR A 74 23.86 -13.11 8.95
N LEU A 75 22.79 -13.06 9.74
CA LEU A 75 22.88 -12.66 11.15
C LEU A 75 23.76 -13.63 11.94
N THR A 76 23.66 -14.93 11.65
CA THR A 76 24.52 -15.97 12.24
C THR A 76 25.98 -15.74 11.87
N ALA A 77 26.27 -15.51 10.59
CA ALA A 77 27.63 -15.25 10.12
C ALA A 77 28.24 -13.98 10.73
N LEU A 78 27.41 -12.99 11.05
CA LEU A 78 27.81 -11.74 11.70
C LEU A 78 27.86 -11.82 13.23
N GLY A 79 27.50 -12.95 13.84
CA GLY A 79 27.43 -13.10 15.31
C GLY A 79 26.36 -12.23 15.96
N MET A 80 25.31 -11.88 15.21
CA MET A 80 24.20 -11.03 15.67
C MET A 80 23.00 -11.81 16.22
N VAL A 81 23.08 -13.15 16.19
CA VAL A 81 22.09 -14.05 16.80
C VAL A 81 22.44 -14.22 18.27
N LYS A 82 21.44 -14.08 19.16
CA LYS A 82 21.60 -14.28 20.60
C LYS A 82 21.73 -15.75 20.97
#